data_AF-A0A0B1T291-F1
#
_entry.id   AF-A0A0B1T291-F1
#
_cell.length_a   1.000
_cell.length_b   1.000
_cell.length_c   1.000
_cell.angle_alpha   90.00
_cell.angle_beta   90.00
_cell.angle_gamma   90.00
#
_symmetry.space_group_name_H-M   'P 1'
#
loop_
_entity.id
_entity.type
_entity.pdbx_description
1 polymer ?
#
loop_
_entity_poly.entity_id
_entity_poly.type
_entity_poly.pdbx_seq_one_letter_code
_entity_poly.pdbx_strand_id
1 'polypeptide(L)'
;MLQLQFMSLHDEKLEMQEAAVCLLGRLSELNPALVLPRMRRVLLETLSQLTNSGQAKLEQHSARLLTQLARQSPKFMRPYLGPLLQALLPKLRNEMKHVDVTVHVLNAISELCLIGGAEIVRNIDPLFQKLTQLINDSSSLQRREAALRTIGRIARSTAYVVDPYKDYPNLLDDLLRSVVLLL
;
A
#
# COMPACT_ATOMS: atom_id res chain seq x y z
N MET A 1 17.72 0.67 25.41
CA MET A 1 16.68 -0.15 24.73
C MET A 1 16.27 0.46 23.39
N LEU A 2 15.83 1.73 23.34
CA LEU A 2 15.44 2.40 22.07
C LEU A 2 16.56 2.50 21.02
N GLN A 3 17.82 2.74 21.45
CA GLN A 3 18.97 2.77 20.51
C GLN A 3 19.16 1.43 19.79
N LEU A 4 18.98 0.30 20.48
CA LEU A 4 19.12 -1.03 19.89
C LEU A 4 17.99 -1.32 18.88
N GLN A 5 16.77 -0.83 19.15
CA GLN A 5 15.67 -0.84 18.17
C GLN A 5 15.99 0.00 16.93
N PHE A 6 16.61 1.17 17.09
CA PHE A 6 17.03 1.97 15.94
C PHE A 6 18.15 1.32 15.14
N MET A 7 19.01 0.53 15.77
CA MET A 7 20.01 -0.28 15.06
C MET A 7 19.33 -1.40 14.25
N SER A 8 18.31 -2.06 14.82
CA SER A 8 17.58 -3.14 14.13
C SER A 8 16.78 -2.69 12.89
N LEU A 9 16.55 -1.38 12.72
CA LEU A 9 15.99 -0.83 11.47
C LEU A 9 16.89 -1.05 10.25
N HIS A 10 18.19 -1.20 10.46
CA HIS A 10 19.19 -1.36 9.40
C HIS A 10 19.85 -2.75 9.47
N ASP A 11 19.15 -3.74 10.02
CA ASP A 11 19.64 -5.11 10.13
C ASP A 11 19.79 -5.76 8.74
N GLU A 12 20.71 -6.70 8.59
CA GLU A 12 20.91 -7.44 7.34
C GLU A 12 19.68 -8.29 6.97
N LYS A 13 18.92 -8.72 7.99
CA LYS A 13 17.71 -9.51 7.81
C LYS A 13 16.49 -8.61 7.67
N LEU A 14 15.80 -8.75 6.54
CA LEU A 14 14.60 -7.98 6.21
C LEU A 14 13.48 -8.19 7.24
N GLU A 15 13.36 -9.41 7.76
CA GLU A 15 12.36 -9.77 8.78
C GLU A 15 12.58 -9.01 10.09
N MET A 16 13.85 -8.74 10.44
CA MET A 16 14.19 -7.96 11.63
C MET A 16 13.81 -6.49 11.45
N GLN A 17 14.01 -5.94 10.25
CA GLN A 17 13.57 -4.58 9.92
C GLN A 17 12.05 -4.44 10.01
N GLU A 18 11.28 -5.42 9.50
CA GLU A 18 9.82 -5.42 9.60
C GLU A 18 9.33 -5.45 11.06
N ALA A 19 9.93 -6.32 11.89
CA ALA A 19 9.62 -6.40 13.31
C ALA A 19 9.97 -5.10 14.06
N ALA A 20 11.10 -4.48 13.71
CA ALA A 20 11.54 -3.19 14.27
C ALA A 20 10.54 -2.07 13.93
N VAL A 21 10.07 -1.99 12.68
CA VAL A 21 9.05 -1.02 12.25
C VAL A 21 7.73 -1.23 13.00
N CYS A 22 7.30 -2.48 13.20
CA CYS A 22 6.10 -2.78 13.98
C CYS A 22 6.22 -2.33 15.44
N LEU A 23 7.39 -2.54 16.07
CA LEU A 23 7.66 -2.06 17.41
C LEU A 23 7.70 -0.53 17.48
N LEU A 24 8.34 0.12 16.51
CA LEU A 24 8.40 1.58 16.43
C LEU A 24 7.03 2.23 16.26
N GLY A 25 6.17 1.62 15.46
CA GLY A 25 4.80 2.11 15.29
C GLY A 25 4.03 2.13 16.62
N ARG A 26 4.16 1.07 17.42
CA ARG A 26 3.56 1.02 18.77
C ARG A 26 4.21 2.00 19.74
N LEU A 27 5.52 2.17 19.69
CA LEU A 27 6.25 3.14 20.52
C LEU A 27 5.93 4.58 20.17
N SER A 28 5.50 4.86 18.93
CA SER A 28 5.10 6.19 18.50
C SER A 28 3.93 6.75 19.30
N GLU A 29 3.08 5.88 19.88
CA GLU A 29 1.97 6.29 20.75
C GLU A 29 2.45 6.68 22.15
N LEU A 30 3.55 6.10 22.63
CA LEU A 30 4.10 6.32 23.97
C LEU A 30 5.09 7.49 24.01
N ASN A 31 5.93 7.64 22.98
CA ASN A 31 6.92 8.72 22.89
C ASN A 31 7.06 9.26 21.46
N PRO A 32 6.10 10.08 21.00
CA PRO A 32 6.11 10.62 19.64
C PRO A 32 7.33 11.50 19.36
N ALA A 33 7.79 12.29 20.33
CA ALA A 33 8.85 13.28 20.14
C ALA A 33 10.16 12.65 19.66
N LEU A 34 10.49 11.47 20.18
CA LEU A 34 11.72 10.77 19.85
C LEU A 34 11.55 9.83 18.65
N VAL A 35 10.37 9.22 18.48
CA VAL A 35 10.12 8.18 17.49
C VAL A 35 9.72 8.74 16.12
N LEU A 36 8.86 9.76 16.06
CA LEU A 36 8.33 10.27 14.79
C LEU A 36 9.41 10.81 13.82
N PRO A 37 10.45 11.54 14.27
CA PRO A 37 11.53 11.97 13.37
C PRO A 37 12.26 10.80 12.71
N ARG A 38 12.44 9.70 13.44
CA ARG A 38 13.09 8.48 12.94
C ARG A 38 12.16 7.71 12.00
N MET A 39 10.88 7.58 12.34
CA MET A 39 9.88 6.99 11.44
C MET A 39 9.77 7.74 10.12
N ARG A 40 9.85 9.08 10.15
CA ARG A 40 9.89 9.91 8.93
C ARG A 40 11.07 9.56 8.04
N ARG A 41 12.25 9.37 8.63
CA ARG A 41 13.44 8.96 7.88
C ARG A 41 13.23 7.58 7.23
N VAL A 42 12.75 6.60 8.00
CA VAL A 42 12.45 5.25 7.46
C VAL A 42 11.42 5.31 6.33
N LEU A 43 10.36 6.11 6.48
CA LEU A 43 9.34 6.29 5.45
C LEU A 43 9.93 6.82 4.14
N LEU A 44 10.77 7.85 4.21
CA LEU A 44 11.40 8.46 3.03
C LEU A 44 12.41 7.51 2.37
N GLU A 45 13.22 6.80 3.16
CA GLU A 45 14.16 5.80 2.67
C GLU A 45 13.42 4.65 1.98
N THR A 46 12.34 4.15 2.60
CA THR A 46 11.48 3.08 2.06
C THR A 46 10.81 3.52 0.76
N LEU A 47 10.30 4.76 0.71
CA LEU A 47 9.69 5.30 -0.50
C LEU A 47 10.72 5.40 -1.64
N SER A 48 11.91 5.91 -1.35
CA SER A 48 12.99 6.01 -2.34
C SER A 48 13.46 4.65 -2.83
N GLN A 49 13.57 3.64 -1.95
CA GLN A 49 13.92 2.28 -2.33
C GLN A 49 12.84 1.66 -3.23
N LEU A 50 11.56 1.90 -2.93
CA LEU A 50 10.45 1.42 -3.74
C LEU A 50 10.40 2.08 -5.11
N THR A 51 10.69 3.38 -5.22
CA THR A 51 10.63 4.10 -6.50
C THR A 51 11.86 3.86 -7.37
N ASN A 52 13.06 3.83 -6.78
CA ASN A 52 14.33 4.01 -7.50
C ASN A 52 15.28 2.80 -7.46
N SER A 53 15.04 1.76 -6.66
CA SER A 53 16.04 0.68 -6.50
C SER A 53 16.23 -0.18 -7.75
N GLY A 54 15.15 -0.44 -8.51
CA GLY A 54 15.18 -1.35 -9.67
C GLY A 54 15.39 -2.83 -9.30
N GLN A 55 15.43 -3.17 -8.01
CA GLN A 55 15.62 -4.54 -7.53
C GLN A 55 14.33 -5.07 -6.92
N ALA A 56 13.74 -6.09 -7.54
CA ALA A 56 12.43 -6.64 -7.14
C ALA A 56 12.34 -7.01 -5.64
N LYS A 57 13.38 -7.62 -5.08
CA LYS A 57 13.42 -8.03 -3.67
C LYS A 57 13.37 -6.83 -2.73
N LEU A 58 14.08 -5.75 -3.06
CA LEU A 58 14.09 -4.52 -2.26
C LEU A 58 12.79 -3.73 -2.42
N GLU A 59 12.24 -3.67 -3.63
CA GLU A 59 10.93 -3.04 -3.88
C GLU A 59 9.81 -3.79 -3.12
N GLN A 60 9.82 -5.12 -3.17
CA GLN A 60 8.89 -5.95 -2.41
C GLN A 60 8.97 -5.68 -0.91
N HIS A 61 10.18 -5.70 -0.34
CA HIS A 61 10.41 -5.39 1.07
C HIS A 61 9.94 -3.99 1.44
N SER A 62 10.27 -3.01 0.60
CA SER A 62 9.87 -1.61 0.82
C SER A 62 8.34 -1.46 0.84
N ALA A 63 7.63 -2.14 -0.05
CA ALA A 63 6.17 -2.15 -0.06
C ALA A 63 5.58 -2.81 1.20
N ARG A 64 6.22 -3.86 1.74
CA ARG A 64 5.82 -4.48 3.01
C ARG A 64 6.04 -3.54 4.20
N LEU A 65 7.20 -2.89 4.28
CA LEU A 65 7.48 -1.90 5.32
C LEU A 65 6.48 -0.75 5.28
N LEU A 66 6.15 -0.25 4.09
CA LEU A 66 5.14 0.79 3.92
C LEU A 66 3.76 0.34 4.45
N THR A 67 3.37 -0.89 4.13
CA THR A 67 2.13 -1.51 4.61
C THR A 67 2.10 -1.57 6.15
N GLN A 68 3.20 -1.97 6.78
CA GLN A 68 3.31 -2.02 8.24
C GLN A 68 3.25 -0.62 8.86
N LEU A 69 3.96 0.37 8.30
CA LEU A 69 3.91 1.76 8.78
C LEU A 69 2.49 2.34 8.70
N ALA A 70 1.79 2.09 7.59
CA ALA A 70 0.39 2.48 7.40
C ALA A 70 -0.51 1.87 8.49
N ARG A 71 -0.37 0.56 8.73
CA ARG A 71 -1.19 -0.17 9.70
C ARG A 71 -0.90 0.24 11.15
N GLN A 72 0.37 0.39 11.52
CA GLN A 72 0.77 0.60 12.92
C GLN A 72 0.67 2.07 13.36
N SER A 73 0.78 3.02 12.44
CA SER A 73 0.79 4.46 12.79
C SER A 73 -0.01 5.31 11.80
N PRO A 74 -1.34 5.10 11.71
CA PRO A 74 -2.18 5.78 10.72
C PRO A 74 -2.18 7.31 10.90
N LYS A 75 -2.13 7.81 12.14
CA LYS A 75 -2.08 9.26 12.44
C LYS A 75 -0.83 9.92 11.87
N PHE A 76 0.31 9.24 11.96
CA PHE A 76 1.59 9.70 11.41
C PHE A 76 1.60 9.71 9.88
N MET A 77 0.94 8.73 9.25
CA MET A 77 0.94 8.55 7.80
C MET A 77 0.06 9.55 7.05
N ARG A 78 -1.01 10.06 7.69
CA ARG A 78 -1.96 11.03 7.10
C ARG A 78 -1.32 12.18 6.31
N PRO A 79 -0.39 12.99 6.86
CA PRO A 79 0.21 14.11 6.14
C PRO A 79 1.05 13.70 4.92
N TYR A 80 1.42 12.42 4.80
CA TYR A 80 2.24 11.91 3.70
C TYR A 80 1.41 11.21 2.61
N LEU A 81 0.10 11.08 2.78
CA LEU A 81 -0.75 10.33 1.85
C LEU A 81 -0.66 10.80 0.40
N GLY A 82 -0.78 12.11 0.17
CA GLY A 82 -0.68 12.69 -1.18
C GLY A 82 0.64 12.33 -1.87
N PRO A 83 1.81 12.66 -1.29
CA PRO A 83 3.11 12.27 -1.83
C PRO A 83 3.28 10.76 -2.03
N LEU A 84 2.79 9.94 -1.10
CA LEU A 84 2.86 8.48 -1.22
C LEU A 84 2.05 7.97 -2.41
N LEU A 85 0.82 8.44 -2.59
CA LEU A 85 -0.02 8.04 -3.73
C LEU A 85 0.59 8.50 -5.07
N GLN A 86 1.12 9.72 -5.13
CA GLN A 86 1.79 10.24 -6.32
C GLN A 86 3.03 9.43 -6.71
N ALA A 87 3.73 8.84 -5.75
CA ALA A 87 4.87 7.96 -6.01
C ALA A 87 4.45 6.52 -6.38
N LEU A 88 3.38 6.00 -5.78
CA LEU A 88 2.94 4.61 -5.97
C LEU A 88 2.11 4.38 -7.24
N LEU A 89 1.27 5.36 -7.63
CA LEU A 89 0.41 5.24 -8.82
C LEU A 89 1.19 5.05 -10.13
N PRO A 90 2.28 5.80 -10.41
CA PRO A 90 3.11 5.57 -11.59
C PRO A 90 3.75 4.17 -11.59
N LYS A 91 4.15 3.66 -10.42
CA LYS A 91 4.69 2.31 -10.26
C LYS A 91 3.67 1.22 -10.58
N LEU A 92 2.40 1.42 -10.26
CA LEU A 92 1.32 0.52 -10.67
C LEU A 92 1.01 0.60 -12.17
N ARG A 93 1.10 1.79 -12.76
CA ARG A 93 0.80 2.00 -14.19
C ARG A 93 1.82 1.31 -15.08
N ASN A 94 3.10 1.49 -14.78
CA ASN A 94 4.17 0.77 -15.46
C ASN A 94 4.04 -0.71 -15.10
N GLU A 95 3.86 -1.59 -16.10
CA GLU A 95 3.71 -3.03 -15.84
C GLU A 95 4.92 -3.55 -15.07
N MET A 96 4.70 -3.83 -13.79
CA MET A 96 5.71 -4.42 -12.94
C MET A 96 5.95 -5.86 -13.41
N LYS A 97 7.18 -6.12 -13.86
CA LYS A 97 7.61 -7.44 -14.32
C LYS A 97 7.39 -8.54 -13.28
N HIS A 98 7.39 -8.17 -11.99
CA HIS A 98 7.30 -9.09 -10.87
C HIS A 98 5.90 -9.01 -10.22
N VAL A 99 5.19 -10.15 -10.24
CA VAL A 99 3.87 -10.31 -9.63
C VAL A 99 3.87 -9.91 -8.15
N ASP A 100 4.87 -10.37 -7.39
CA ASP A 100 4.94 -10.16 -5.93
C ASP A 100 5.05 -8.68 -5.56
N VAL A 101 5.84 -7.91 -6.31
CA VAL A 101 6.00 -6.47 -6.07
C VAL A 101 4.64 -5.78 -6.28
N THR A 102 3.93 -6.12 -7.35
CA THR A 102 2.57 -5.59 -7.60
C THR A 102 1.62 -5.88 -6.45
N VAL A 103 1.60 -7.13 -5.97
CA VAL A 103 0.73 -7.54 -4.86
C VAL A 103 1.04 -6.74 -3.60
N HIS A 104 2.31 -6.59 -3.25
CA HIS A 104 2.69 -5.84 -2.04
C HIS A 104 2.46 -4.33 -2.17
N VAL A 105 2.65 -3.74 -3.35
CA VAL A 105 2.30 -2.33 -3.62
C VAL A 105 0.80 -2.11 -3.52
N LEU A 106 -0.02 -3.01 -4.07
CA LEU A 106 -1.48 -2.96 -3.93
C LEU A 106 -1.90 -3.08 -2.46
N ASN A 107 -1.31 -4.00 -1.70
CA ASN A 107 -1.58 -4.12 -0.26
C ASN A 107 -1.21 -2.82 0.48
N ALA A 108 -0.07 -2.21 0.17
CA ALA A 108 0.32 -0.90 0.71
C ALA A 108 -0.73 0.17 0.41
N ILE A 109 -1.15 0.32 -0.85
CA ILE A 109 -2.19 1.28 -1.25
C ILE A 109 -3.51 0.97 -0.53
N SER A 110 -3.88 -0.30 -0.38
CA SER A 110 -5.11 -0.71 0.30
C SER A 110 -5.14 -0.27 1.77
N GLU A 111 -4.00 -0.31 2.47
CA GLU A 111 -3.88 0.20 3.84
C GLU A 111 -3.89 1.74 3.86
N LEU A 112 -3.25 2.40 2.88
CA LEU A 112 -3.33 3.86 2.75
C LEU A 112 -4.77 4.34 2.48
N CYS A 113 -5.58 3.56 1.75
CA CYS A 113 -6.99 3.86 1.49
C CYS A 113 -7.80 3.93 2.79
N LEU A 114 -7.50 3.12 3.80
CA LEU A 114 -8.18 3.17 5.09
C LEU A 114 -7.86 4.44 5.89
N ILE A 115 -6.73 5.06 5.61
CA ILE A 115 -6.24 6.25 6.30
C ILE A 115 -6.72 7.51 5.56
N GLY A 116 -6.71 7.47 4.23
CA GLY A 116 -7.03 8.58 3.35
C GLY A 116 -8.49 8.61 2.94
N GLY A 117 -9.21 9.66 3.36
CA GLY A 117 -10.52 10.00 2.80
C GLY A 117 -10.36 10.88 1.56
N ALA A 118 -10.30 12.19 1.76
CA ALA A 118 -10.27 13.16 0.66
C ALA A 118 -9.10 13.01 -0.32
N GLU A 119 -7.89 12.69 0.16
CA GLU A 119 -6.72 12.49 -0.71
C GLU A 119 -6.86 11.28 -1.64
N ILE A 120 -7.56 10.24 -1.19
CA ILE A 120 -7.84 9.05 -2.01
C ILE A 120 -8.91 9.38 -3.05
N VAL A 121 -9.97 10.11 -2.65
CA VAL A 121 -11.03 10.56 -3.56
C VAL A 121 -10.46 11.39 -4.72
N ARG A 122 -9.48 12.27 -4.46
CA ARG A 122 -8.81 13.04 -5.53
C ARG A 122 -8.05 12.20 -6.55
N ASN A 123 -7.60 11.01 -6.15
CA ASN A 123 -6.82 10.10 -6.99
C ASN A 123 -7.60 8.81 -7.32
N ILE A 124 -8.94 8.84 -7.17
CA ILE A 124 -9.75 7.63 -7.26
C ILE A 124 -9.84 7.13 -8.69
N ASP A 125 -10.13 8.00 -9.66
CA ASP A 125 -10.26 7.62 -11.08
C ASP A 125 -9.01 6.89 -11.63
N PRO A 126 -7.78 7.44 -11.49
CA PRO A 126 -6.60 6.77 -12.03
C PRO A 126 -6.27 5.47 -11.29
N LEU A 127 -6.62 5.37 -10.01
CA LEU A 127 -6.43 4.15 -9.22
C LEU A 127 -7.45 3.08 -9.62
N PHE A 128 -8.73 3.46 -9.69
CA PHE A 128 -9.83 2.56 -9.99
C PHE A 128 -9.74 2.00 -11.41
N GLN A 129 -9.36 2.82 -12.39
CA GLN A 129 -9.09 2.37 -13.76
C GLN A 129 -7.99 1.28 -13.81
N LYS A 130 -6.94 1.39 -12.99
CA LYS A 130 -5.90 0.36 -12.95
C LYS A 130 -6.38 -0.90 -12.21
N LEU A 131 -7.19 -0.75 -11.16
CA LEU A 131 -7.73 -1.88 -10.41
C LEU A 131 -8.69 -2.72 -11.26
N THR A 132 -9.55 -2.09 -12.06
CA THR A 132 -10.45 -2.82 -12.98
C THR A 132 -9.67 -3.62 -14.02
N GLN A 133 -8.61 -3.06 -14.58
CA GLN A 133 -7.69 -3.80 -15.46
C GLN A 133 -7.05 -5.01 -14.75
N LEU A 134 -6.63 -4.85 -13.50
CA LEU A 134 -5.98 -5.91 -12.73
C LEU A 134 -6.92 -7.03 -12.28
N ILE A 135 -8.22 -6.75 -12.11
CA ILE A 135 -9.22 -7.78 -11.79
C ILE A 135 -9.50 -8.66 -13.01
N ASN A 136 -9.46 -8.06 -14.21
CA ASN A 136 -9.66 -8.75 -15.47
C ASN A 136 -8.40 -9.49 -15.97
N ASP A 137 -7.25 -9.26 -15.34
CA ASP A 137 -5.99 -9.96 -15.63
C ASP A 137 -6.07 -11.44 -15.17
N SER A 138 -6.25 -12.36 -16.12
CA SER A 138 -6.30 -13.80 -15.84
C SER A 138 -4.93 -14.42 -15.53
N SER A 139 -3.83 -13.67 -15.65
CA SER A 139 -2.48 -14.21 -15.48
C SER A 139 -2.09 -14.51 -14.04
N SER A 140 -2.72 -13.85 -13.05
CA SER A 140 -2.36 -14.03 -11.63
C SER A 140 -3.56 -13.91 -10.70
N LEU A 141 -3.84 -15.00 -9.96
CA LEU A 141 -4.83 -15.00 -8.89
C LEU A 141 -4.49 -13.99 -7.79
N GLN A 142 -3.22 -13.92 -7.39
CA GLN A 142 -2.76 -13.05 -6.29
C GLN A 142 -2.94 -11.57 -6.62
N ARG A 143 -2.68 -11.14 -7.87
CA ARG A 143 -2.94 -9.76 -8.31
C ARG A 143 -4.42 -9.42 -8.24
N ARG A 144 -5.27 -10.33 -8.73
CA ARG A 144 -6.73 -10.15 -8.70
C ARG A 144 -7.24 -10.02 -7.28
N GLU A 145 -6.82 -10.90 -6.38
CA GLU A 145 -7.21 -10.86 -4.97
C GLU A 145 -6.76 -9.53 -4.31
N ALA A 146 -5.53 -9.10 -4.54
CA ALA A 146 -5.02 -7.83 -4.02
C ALA A 146 -5.77 -6.61 -4.60
N ALA A 147 -6.11 -6.64 -5.89
CA ALA A 147 -6.90 -5.59 -6.54
C ALA A 147 -8.33 -5.53 -5.98
N LEU A 148 -9.01 -6.68 -5.87
CA LEU A 148 -10.34 -6.80 -5.25
C LEU A 148 -10.35 -6.29 -3.81
N ARG A 149 -9.36 -6.70 -3.02
CA ARG A 149 -9.19 -6.19 -1.65
C ARG A 149 -9.07 -4.67 -1.65
N THR A 150 -8.29 -4.10 -2.57
CA THR A 150 -8.11 -2.65 -2.68
C THR A 150 -9.40 -1.95 -3.05
N ILE A 151 -10.19 -2.46 -4.01
CA ILE A 151 -11.51 -1.91 -4.34
C ILE A 151 -12.43 -1.94 -3.12
N GLY A 152 -12.50 -3.07 -2.40
CA GLY A 152 -13.30 -3.17 -1.18
C GLY A 152 -12.88 -2.18 -0.10
N ARG A 153 -11.57 -1.90 0.01
CA ARG A 153 -11.04 -0.88 0.94
C ARG A 153 -11.43 0.52 0.53
N ILE A 154 -11.35 0.86 -0.77
CA ILE A 154 -11.80 2.15 -1.31
C ILE A 154 -13.29 2.35 -1.05
N ALA A 155 -14.13 1.36 -1.38
CA ALA A 155 -15.57 1.44 -1.16
C ALA A 155 -15.94 1.58 0.32
N ARG A 156 -15.12 1.02 1.22
CA ARG A 156 -15.32 1.14 2.68
C ARG A 156 -14.87 2.48 3.23
N SER A 157 -13.77 3.05 2.72
CA SER A 157 -13.16 4.27 3.27
C SER A 157 -13.62 5.55 2.58
N THR A 158 -14.19 5.44 1.39
CA THR A 158 -14.69 6.56 0.59
C THR A 158 -16.19 6.40 0.33
N ALA A 159 -16.87 7.48 -0.08
CA ALA A 159 -18.27 7.42 -0.49
C ALA A 159 -18.47 6.89 -1.92
N TYR A 160 -17.42 6.35 -2.55
CA TYR A 160 -17.41 5.87 -3.93
C TYR A 160 -17.98 4.44 -4.00
N VAL A 161 -19.30 4.32 -3.79
CA VAL A 161 -20.01 3.03 -3.73
C VAL A 161 -20.96 2.83 -4.90
N VAL A 162 -21.70 3.87 -5.29
CA VAL A 162 -22.66 3.81 -6.41
C VAL A 162 -22.02 4.26 -7.72
N ASP A 163 -21.25 5.35 -7.66
CA ASP A 163 -20.59 5.95 -8.82
C ASP A 163 -19.64 4.99 -9.57
N PRO A 164 -18.89 4.05 -8.94
CA PRO A 164 -18.10 3.09 -9.70
C PRO A 164 -18.91 2.23 -10.67
N TYR A 165 -20.19 1.94 -10.38
CA TYR A 165 -21.05 1.19 -11.30
C TYR A 165 -21.57 2.05 -12.47
N LYS A 166 -21.56 3.37 -12.34
CA LYS A 166 -21.86 4.30 -13.44
C LYS A 166 -20.63 4.52 -14.31
N ASP A 167 -19.47 4.73 -13.66
CA ASP A 167 -18.20 5.03 -14.32
C ASP A 167 -17.61 3.79 -15.01
N TYR A 168 -17.86 2.60 -14.45
CA TYR A 168 -17.40 1.31 -14.97
C TYR A 168 -18.58 0.32 -15.09
N PRO A 169 -19.37 0.37 -16.18
CA PRO A 169 -20.58 -0.45 -16.33
C PRO A 169 -20.35 -1.97 -16.23
N ASN A 170 -19.19 -2.45 -16.68
CA ASN A 170 -18.84 -3.87 -16.66
C ASN A 170 -18.35 -4.36 -15.27
N LEU A 171 -18.18 -3.45 -14.30
CA LEU A 171 -17.59 -3.78 -13.00
C LEU A 171 -18.38 -4.87 -12.26
N LEU A 172 -19.71 -4.85 -12.35
CA LEU A 172 -20.53 -5.85 -11.68
C LEU A 172 -20.28 -7.25 -12.26
N ASP A 173 -20.23 -7.37 -13.58
CA ASP A 173 -19.96 -8.63 -14.28
C ASP A 173 -18.54 -9.14 -13.99
N ASP A 174 -17.56 -8.23 -13.97
CA ASP A 174 -16.17 -8.53 -13.64
C ASP A 174 -16.04 -9.05 -12.20
N LEU A 175 -16.73 -8.41 -11.24
CA LEU A 175 -16.76 -8.84 -9.85
C LEU A 175 -17.42 -10.20 -9.70
N LEU A 176 -18.59 -10.43 -10.32
CA LEU A 176 -19.29 -11.71 -10.26
C LEU A 176 -18.43 -12.84 -10.84
N ARG A 177 -17.77 -12.60 -11.98
CA ARG A 177 -16.82 -13.55 -12.58
C ARG A 177 -15.66 -13.86 -11.64
N SER A 178 -15.14 -12.86 -10.94
CA SER A 178 -14.02 -13.04 -10.01
C SER A 178 -14.39 -13.86 -8.77
N VAL A 179 -15.65 -13.77 -8.29
CA VAL A 179 -16.16 -14.55 -7.15
C VAL A 179 -16.32 -16.02 -7.52
N VAL A 180 -16.83 -16.32 -8.72
CA VAL A 180 -16.99 -17.71 -9.21
C VAL A 180 -15.64 -18.42 -9.36
N LEU A 181 -14.55 -17.68 -9.62
CA LEU A 181 -13.21 -18.25 -9.75
C LEU A 181 -12.47 -18.44 -8.41
N LEU A 182 -13.04 -17.96 -7.30
CA LEU A 182 -12.49 -18.09 -5.95
C LEU A 182 -13.18 -19.20 -5.13
N LEU A 183 -14.27 -19.78 -5.65
CA LEU A 183 -14.95 -20.97 -5.12
C LEU A 183 -14.48 -22.23 -5.86
#